data_AF-A0A954WNV1-F1
#
_entry.id   AF-A0A954WNV1-F1
#
_cell.length_a   1.000
_cell.length_b   1.000
_cell.length_c   1.000
_cell.angle_alpha   90.00
_cell.angle_beta   90.00
_cell.angle_gamma   90.00
#
_symmetry.space_group_name_H-M   'P 1'
#
loop_
_entity.id
_entity.type
_entity.pdbx_description
1 polymer ?
#
loop_
_entity_poly.entity_id
_entity_poly.type
_entity_poly.pdbx_seq_one_letter_code
_entity_poly.pdbx_strand_id
1 'polypeptide(L)'
;MTHDDRREFLQFLADHDVPAFIRRAQGVQDAWKRALQDCEKQRNELLEMPILRLGILAETIGRNWEAYAEELVDSAVAQTLKQHHDDWRPTLRVAVNATTDRRKWSRATEELVTAFQRFNKKWTTFVAEYDFAHVNDIRDGYNRWYVIEKSCAFDSDRIGAEGFVEIEHATADDVLIELPLLDIPQLR
;
A
#
# COMPACT_ATOMS: atom_id res chain seq x y z
N MET A 1 5.58 26.98 -23.75
CA MET A 1 6.89 27.02 -23.05
C MET A 1 7.92 26.51 -24.03
N THR A 2 8.86 27.37 -24.44
CA THR A 2 9.93 26.95 -25.36
C THR A 2 10.98 26.13 -24.61
N HIS A 3 11.86 25.44 -25.35
CA HIS A 3 12.93 24.66 -24.73
C HIS A 3 13.97 25.53 -23.99
N ASP A 4 14.04 26.83 -24.31
CA ASP A 4 14.89 27.82 -23.65
C ASP A 4 14.31 28.27 -22.29
N ASP A 5 13.01 28.57 -22.22
CA ASP A 5 12.34 28.96 -20.97
C ASP A 5 12.54 27.92 -19.85
N ARG A 6 12.52 26.63 -20.22
CA ARG A 6 12.74 25.52 -19.27
C ARG A 6 14.18 25.48 -18.76
N ARG A 7 15.16 25.82 -19.60
CA ARG A 7 16.58 25.75 -19.27
C ARG A 7 16.99 26.92 -18.38
N GLU A 8 16.50 28.11 -18.68
CA GLU A 8 16.64 29.30 -17.81
C GLU A 8 15.95 29.10 -16.46
N PHE A 9 14.75 28.51 -16.43
CA PHE A 9 14.08 28.17 -15.18
C PHE A 9 14.87 27.17 -14.32
N LEU A 10 15.44 26.12 -14.93
CA LEU A 10 16.28 25.15 -14.22
C LEU A 10 17.59 25.77 -13.71
N GLN A 11 18.18 26.71 -14.47
CA GLN A 11 19.36 27.46 -14.05
C GLN A 11 19.03 28.37 -12.85
N PHE A 12 17.90 29.07 -12.90
CA PHE A 12 17.41 29.91 -11.81
C PHE A 12 17.14 29.13 -10.52
N LEU A 13 16.56 27.92 -10.63
CA LEU A 13 16.35 27.01 -9.50
C LEU A 13 17.65 26.47 -8.88
N ALA A 14 18.75 26.42 -9.64
CA ALA A 14 20.04 25.98 -9.12
C ALA A 14 20.72 27.06 -8.26
N ASP A 15 20.42 28.32 -8.53
CA ASP A 15 21.03 29.48 -7.87
C ASP A 15 20.19 30.04 -6.70
N HIS A 16 18.92 29.63 -6.56
CA HIS A 16 17.97 30.12 -5.54
C HIS A 16 17.29 28.99 -4.77
N ASP A 17 16.80 29.28 -3.56
CA ASP A 17 15.94 28.36 -2.82
C ASP A 17 14.72 27.92 -3.65
N VAL A 18 14.34 26.65 -3.53
CA VAL A 18 13.20 26.06 -4.23
C VAL A 18 11.93 26.90 -4.00
N PRO A 19 11.20 27.35 -5.05
CA PRO A 19 9.99 28.14 -4.91
C PRO A 19 8.95 27.53 -3.98
N ALA A 20 8.21 28.39 -3.27
CA ALA A 20 7.24 27.96 -2.26
C ALA A 20 6.21 26.95 -2.79
N PHE A 21 5.66 27.17 -3.98
CA PHE A 21 4.68 26.27 -4.59
C PHE A 21 5.25 24.87 -4.87
N ILE A 22 6.53 24.77 -5.24
CA ILE A 22 7.22 23.48 -5.44
C ILE A 22 7.38 22.77 -4.10
N ARG A 23 7.83 23.49 -3.06
CA ARG A 23 7.96 22.92 -1.71
C ARG A 23 6.62 22.42 -1.17
N ARG A 24 5.51 23.10 -1.46
CA ARG A 24 4.16 22.62 -1.07
C ARG A 24 3.77 21.34 -1.78
N ALA A 25 4.00 21.26 -3.09
CA ALA A 25 3.73 20.03 -3.84
C ALA A 25 4.53 18.84 -3.29
N GLN A 26 5.82 19.06 -3.00
CA GLN A 26 6.68 18.06 -2.33
C GLN A 26 6.16 17.72 -0.93
N GLY A 27 5.73 18.73 -0.17
CA GLY A 27 5.17 18.53 1.17
C GLY A 27 3.94 17.63 1.20
N VAL A 28 3.04 17.73 0.21
CA VAL A 28 1.89 16.82 0.07
C VAL A 28 2.35 15.38 -0.17
N GLN A 29 3.31 15.18 -1.07
CA GLN A 29 3.84 13.84 -1.39
C GLN A 29 4.55 13.22 -0.17
N ASP A 30 5.36 14.01 0.53
CA ASP A 30 6.08 13.57 1.71
C ASP A 30 5.13 13.24 2.87
N ALA A 31 4.09 14.05 3.08
CA ALA A 31 3.08 13.81 4.11
C ALA A 31 2.32 12.51 3.84
N TRP A 32 1.89 12.28 2.59
CA TRP A 32 1.22 11.05 2.20
C TRP A 32 2.13 9.83 2.35
N LYS A 33 3.39 9.93 1.91
CA LYS A 33 4.38 8.87 2.06
C LYS A 33 4.58 8.48 3.52
N ARG A 34 4.64 9.47 4.44
CA ARG A 34 4.75 9.20 5.88
C ARG A 34 3.51 8.48 6.41
N ALA A 35 2.31 8.91 6.03
CA ALA A 35 1.08 8.22 6.41
C ALA A 35 1.10 6.74 5.96
N LEU A 36 1.48 6.48 4.71
CA LEU A 36 1.63 5.13 4.20
C LEU A 36 2.70 4.31 4.94
N GLN A 37 3.82 4.91 5.33
CA GLN A 37 4.86 4.24 6.12
C GLN A 37 4.37 3.83 7.51
N ASP A 38 3.59 4.68 8.17
CA ASP A 38 2.98 4.37 9.47
C ASP A 38 1.96 3.23 9.33
N CYS A 39 1.12 3.30 8.30
CA CYS A 39 0.17 2.25 7.94
C CYS A 39 0.89 0.91 7.64
N GLU A 40 1.96 0.94 6.83
CA GLU A 40 2.74 -0.24 6.47
C GLU A 40 3.39 -0.89 7.70
N LYS A 41 3.94 -0.08 8.61
CA LYS A 41 4.49 -0.58 9.87
C LYS A 41 3.42 -1.33 10.67
N GLN A 42 2.24 -0.73 10.86
CA GLN A 42 1.16 -1.38 11.59
C GLN A 42 0.66 -2.64 10.89
N ARG A 43 0.57 -2.61 9.56
CA ARG A 43 0.17 -3.76 8.75
C ARG A 43 1.14 -4.92 8.94
N ASN A 44 2.44 -4.65 8.93
CA ASN A 44 3.48 -5.67 9.12
C ASN A 44 3.40 -6.33 10.50
N GLU A 45 3.09 -5.57 11.55
CA GLU A 45 2.83 -6.14 12.88
C GLU A 45 1.61 -7.06 12.89
N LEU A 46 0.53 -6.68 12.20
CA LEU A 46 -0.68 -7.50 12.11
C LEU A 46 -0.50 -8.77 11.24
N LEU A 47 0.48 -8.77 10.33
CA LEU A 47 0.77 -9.88 9.42
C LEU A 47 1.53 -11.05 10.05
N GLU A 48 2.04 -10.93 11.28
CA GLU A 48 2.84 -11.98 11.92
C GLU A 48 2.13 -13.36 11.91
N MET A 49 0.87 -13.38 12.31
CA MET A 49 0.06 -14.62 12.34
C MET A 49 -0.32 -15.14 10.94
N PRO A 50 -0.81 -14.31 9.99
CA PRO A 50 -0.95 -14.68 8.58
C PRO A 50 0.30 -15.33 7.98
N ILE A 51 1.48 -14.71 8.15
CA ILE A 51 2.76 -15.21 7.61
C ILE A 51 3.08 -16.59 8.18
N LEU A 52 2.94 -16.76 9.50
CA LEU A 52 3.16 -18.05 10.16
C LEU A 52 2.24 -19.15 9.61
N ARG A 53 0.93 -18.85 9.50
CA ARG A 53 -0.05 -19.82 9.00
C ARG A 53 0.16 -20.17 7.53
N LEU A 54 0.59 -19.20 6.72
CA LEU A 54 0.93 -19.43 5.33
C LEU A 54 2.14 -20.37 5.20
N GLY A 55 3.17 -20.16 6.02
CA GLY A 55 4.32 -21.09 6.08
C GLY A 55 3.90 -22.51 6.48
N ILE A 56 3.03 -22.66 7.48
CA ILE A 56 2.52 -23.98 7.89
C ILE A 56 1.75 -24.65 6.75
N LEU A 57 0.87 -23.91 6.06
CA LEU A 57 0.14 -24.44 4.91
C LEU A 57 1.12 -24.90 3.82
N ALA A 58 2.06 -24.03 3.42
CA ALA A 58 3.04 -24.31 2.38
C ALA A 58 3.84 -25.59 2.66
N GLU A 59 4.32 -25.77 3.89
CA GLU A 59 5.04 -26.99 4.28
C GLU A 59 4.11 -28.21 4.34
N THR A 60 2.86 -28.05 4.80
CA THR A 60 1.87 -29.14 4.87
C THR A 60 1.56 -29.69 3.47
N ILE A 61 1.44 -28.83 2.47
CA ILE A 61 1.21 -29.23 1.06
C ILE A 61 2.52 -29.62 0.34
N GLY A 62 3.66 -29.61 1.03
CA GLY A 62 4.97 -29.87 0.42
C GLY A 62 5.35 -28.87 -0.66
N ARG A 63 4.84 -27.63 -0.56
CA ARG A 63 4.96 -26.53 -1.54
C ARG A 63 4.44 -26.88 -2.94
N ASN A 64 3.58 -27.89 -3.04
CA ASN A 64 2.90 -28.27 -4.28
C ASN A 64 1.64 -27.41 -4.46
N TRP A 65 1.85 -26.14 -4.82
CA TRP A 65 0.78 -25.16 -5.01
C TRP A 65 -0.15 -25.54 -6.15
N GLU A 66 0.36 -26.23 -7.17
CA GLU A 66 -0.40 -26.70 -8.31
C GLU A 66 -1.45 -27.75 -7.89
N ALA A 67 -1.06 -28.74 -7.08
CA ALA A 67 -2.01 -29.71 -6.52
C ALA A 67 -3.00 -29.07 -5.53
N TYR A 68 -2.54 -28.11 -4.73
CA TYR A 68 -3.40 -27.38 -3.80
C TYR A 68 -4.48 -26.54 -4.52
N ALA A 69 -4.14 -25.96 -5.68
CA ALA A 69 -5.07 -25.18 -6.50
C ALA A 69 -6.29 -25.99 -6.97
N GLU A 70 -6.16 -27.31 -7.12
CA GLU A 70 -7.27 -28.21 -7.49
C GLU A 70 -8.30 -28.36 -6.36
N GLU A 71 -7.91 -28.09 -5.11
CA GLU A 71 -8.79 -28.15 -3.94
C GLU A 71 -9.51 -26.82 -3.65
N LEU A 72 -9.10 -25.72 -4.31
CA LEU A 72 -9.70 -24.40 -4.15
C LEU A 72 -10.84 -24.13 -5.13
N VAL A 73 -11.85 -23.39 -4.69
CA VAL A 73 -12.93 -22.88 -5.55
C VAL A 73 -12.34 -22.01 -6.66
N ASP A 74 -11.45 -21.08 -6.30
CA ASP A 74 -10.71 -20.24 -7.23
C ASP A 74 -9.21 -20.61 -7.21
N SER A 75 -8.72 -21.13 -8.34
CA SER A 75 -7.31 -21.52 -8.48
C SER A 75 -6.36 -20.33 -8.56
N ALA A 76 -6.83 -19.12 -8.90
CA ALA A 76 -6.00 -17.91 -8.91
C ALA A 76 -5.49 -17.57 -7.50
N VAL A 77 -6.29 -17.87 -6.46
CA VAL A 77 -5.91 -17.65 -5.07
C VAL A 77 -4.68 -18.47 -4.69
N ALA A 78 -4.50 -19.68 -5.23
CA ALA A 78 -3.28 -20.47 -4.96
C ALA A 78 -2.02 -19.76 -5.48
N GLN A 79 -2.11 -19.07 -6.62
CA GLN A 79 -1.00 -18.29 -7.16
C GLN A 79 -0.71 -17.05 -6.29
N THR A 80 -1.74 -16.36 -5.80
CA THR A 80 -1.56 -15.25 -4.84
C THR A 80 -0.90 -15.72 -3.54
N LEU A 81 -1.34 -16.85 -2.98
CA LEU A 81 -0.75 -17.43 -1.77
C LEU A 81 0.71 -17.85 -1.97
N LYS A 82 1.04 -18.43 -3.14
CA LYS A 82 2.41 -18.75 -3.54
C LYS A 82 3.27 -17.49 -3.60
N GLN A 83 2.78 -16.43 -4.24
CA GLN A 83 3.49 -15.14 -4.32
C GLN A 83 3.74 -14.55 -2.92
N HIS A 84 2.71 -14.52 -2.06
CA HIS A 84 2.87 -14.07 -0.67
C HIS A 84 3.87 -14.91 0.12
N HIS A 85 3.88 -16.22 -0.09
CA HIS A 85 4.86 -17.09 0.55
C HIS A 85 6.29 -16.75 0.11
N ASP A 86 6.50 -16.52 -1.19
CA ASP A 86 7.81 -16.20 -1.75
C ASP A 86 8.32 -14.81 -1.33
N ASP A 87 7.40 -13.83 -1.23
CA ASP A 87 7.70 -12.47 -0.79
C ASP A 87 8.00 -12.40 0.73
N TRP A 88 7.16 -13.05 1.55
CA TRP A 88 7.28 -12.98 3.02
C TRP A 88 8.31 -13.95 3.58
N ARG A 89 8.68 -15.00 2.84
CA ARG A 89 9.68 -16.01 3.23
C ARG A 89 9.48 -16.52 4.67
N PRO A 90 8.29 -17.09 4.98
CA PRO A 90 7.96 -17.50 6.34
C PRO A 90 8.99 -18.49 6.88
N THR A 91 9.51 -18.23 8.07
CA THR A 91 10.48 -19.11 8.74
C THR A 91 9.81 -19.85 9.88
N LEU A 92 9.66 -21.17 9.74
CA LEU A 92 9.11 -22.02 10.79
C LEU A 92 10.22 -22.47 11.74
N ARG A 93 9.97 -22.36 13.05
CA ARG A 93 10.88 -22.87 14.09
C ARG A 93 10.82 -24.39 14.26
N VAL A 94 9.71 -24.99 13.83
CA VAL A 94 9.44 -26.43 13.93
C VAL A 94 9.17 -26.95 12.53
N ALA A 95 9.83 -28.04 12.16
CA ALA A 95 9.61 -28.70 10.89
C ALA A 95 8.17 -29.24 10.81
N VAL A 96 7.49 -28.92 9.72
CA VAL A 96 6.17 -29.45 9.39
C VAL A 96 6.37 -30.47 8.28
N ASN A 97 5.88 -31.70 8.46
CA ASN A 97 6.02 -32.72 7.45
C ASN A 97 4.93 -32.55 6.39
N ALA A 98 5.34 -32.56 5.12
CA ALA A 98 4.42 -32.64 4.00
C ALA A 98 3.53 -33.88 4.10
N THR A 99 2.30 -33.74 3.64
CA THR A 99 1.31 -34.82 3.68
C THR A 99 0.40 -34.73 2.45
N THR A 100 -0.13 -35.87 2.01
CA THR A 100 -1.18 -35.95 0.98
C THR A 100 -2.58 -36.09 1.58
N ASP A 101 -2.69 -36.07 2.91
CA ASP A 101 -3.97 -36.17 3.62
C ASP A 101 -4.77 -34.87 3.50
N ARG A 102 -5.82 -34.91 2.67
CA ARG A 102 -6.73 -33.78 2.44
C ARG A 102 -7.34 -33.20 3.71
N ARG A 103 -7.55 -34.00 4.76
CA ARG A 103 -8.07 -33.48 6.04
C ARG A 103 -7.09 -32.55 6.72
N LYS A 104 -5.79 -32.84 6.61
CA LYS A 104 -4.74 -31.97 7.14
C LYS A 104 -4.62 -30.69 6.32
N TRP A 105 -4.78 -30.76 4.99
CA TRP A 105 -4.83 -29.58 4.13
C TRP A 105 -6.02 -28.68 4.45
N SER A 106 -7.22 -29.27 4.62
CA SER A 106 -8.42 -28.54 5.02
C SER A 106 -8.21 -27.78 6.33
N ARG A 107 -7.71 -28.48 7.36
CA ARG A 107 -7.40 -27.87 8.65
C ARG A 107 -6.38 -26.73 8.55
N ALA A 108 -5.27 -26.94 7.85
CA ALA A 108 -4.26 -25.89 7.67
C ALA A 108 -4.84 -24.68 6.92
N THR A 109 -5.71 -24.92 5.94
CA THR A 109 -6.43 -23.87 5.21
C THR A 109 -7.41 -23.13 6.10
N GLU A 110 -8.21 -23.82 6.90
CA GLU A 110 -9.15 -23.19 7.86
C GLU A 110 -8.43 -22.31 8.88
N GLU A 111 -7.26 -22.75 9.36
CA GLU A 111 -6.41 -21.98 10.26
C GLU A 111 -5.84 -20.73 9.57
N LEU A 112 -5.46 -20.83 8.28
CA LEU A 112 -5.03 -19.69 7.46
C LEU A 112 -6.17 -18.69 7.23
N VAL A 113 -7.34 -19.19 6.81
CA VAL A 113 -8.57 -18.40 6.59
C VAL A 113 -8.92 -17.62 7.85
N THR A 114 -8.90 -18.28 9.01
CA THR A 114 -9.17 -17.63 10.29
C THR A 114 -8.16 -16.51 10.58
N ALA A 115 -6.87 -16.73 10.30
CA ALA A 115 -5.85 -15.71 10.49
C ALA A 115 -6.02 -14.52 9.53
N PHE A 116 -6.32 -14.78 8.26
CA PHE A 116 -6.55 -13.74 7.25
C PHE A 116 -7.80 -12.92 7.54
N GLN A 117 -8.91 -13.54 7.95
CA GLN A 117 -10.12 -12.84 8.36
C GLN A 117 -9.88 -11.94 9.58
N ARG A 118 -9.13 -12.43 10.58
CA ARG A 118 -8.77 -11.62 11.76
C ARG A 118 -7.86 -10.46 11.38
N PHE A 119 -6.89 -10.69 10.50
CA PHE A 119 -6.05 -9.63 9.94
C PHE A 119 -6.91 -8.59 9.23
N ASN A 120 -7.71 -8.98 8.22
CA ASN A 120 -8.55 -8.08 7.44
C ASN A 120 -9.47 -7.25 8.33
N LYS A 121 -10.13 -7.88 9.31
CA LYS A 121 -10.97 -7.16 10.28
C LYS A 121 -10.19 -6.11 11.07
N LYS A 122 -9.05 -6.49 11.66
CA LYS A 122 -8.22 -5.57 12.45
C LYS A 122 -7.64 -4.45 11.58
N TRP A 123 -7.22 -4.79 10.36
CA TRP A 123 -6.65 -3.85 9.42
C TRP A 123 -7.68 -2.80 8.99
N THR A 124 -8.87 -3.23 8.57
CA THR A 124 -9.96 -2.31 8.22
C THR A 124 -10.34 -1.41 9.40
N THR A 125 -10.43 -1.95 10.62
CA THR A 125 -10.69 -1.12 11.82
C THR A 125 -9.58 -0.09 12.04
N PHE A 126 -8.32 -0.51 11.98
CA PHE A 126 -7.19 0.40 12.16
C PHE A 126 -7.18 1.53 11.12
N VAL A 127 -7.33 1.21 9.84
CA VAL A 127 -7.30 2.21 8.75
C VAL A 127 -8.49 3.16 8.85
N ALA A 128 -9.67 2.66 9.25
CA ALA A 128 -10.84 3.51 9.47
C ALA A 128 -10.68 4.48 10.66
N GLU A 129 -9.86 4.12 11.65
CA GLU A 129 -9.57 4.93 12.85
C GLU A 129 -8.30 5.77 12.71
N TYR A 130 -7.53 5.62 11.62
CA TYR A 130 -6.30 6.37 11.39
C TYR A 130 -6.59 7.86 11.17
N ASP A 131 -5.83 8.72 11.84
CA ASP A 131 -6.02 10.16 11.74
C ASP A 131 -5.35 10.75 10.51
N PHE A 132 -6.14 11.09 9.49
CA PHE A 132 -5.69 11.76 8.27
C PHE A 132 -5.68 13.29 8.38
N ALA A 133 -6.02 13.88 9.53
CA ALA A 133 -6.11 15.34 9.67
C ALA A 133 -4.82 16.04 9.24
N HIS A 134 -3.66 15.52 9.66
CA HIS A 134 -2.38 16.15 9.31
C HIS A 134 -2.09 16.17 7.79
N VAL A 135 -2.35 15.07 7.08
CA VAL A 135 -2.14 15.03 5.62
C VAL A 135 -3.16 15.89 4.90
N ASN A 136 -4.40 15.94 5.39
CA ASN A 136 -5.47 16.73 4.81
C ASN A 136 -5.26 18.23 5.02
N ASP A 137 -4.73 18.66 6.17
CA ASP A 137 -4.32 20.05 6.41
C ASP A 137 -3.25 20.51 5.41
N ILE A 138 -2.31 19.62 5.06
CA ILE A 138 -1.25 19.91 4.08
C ILE A 138 -1.84 19.96 2.66
N ARG A 139 -2.74 19.04 2.29
CA ARG A 139 -3.48 19.06 1.02
C ARG A 139 -4.32 20.33 0.86
N ASP A 140 -5.01 20.76 1.91
CA ASP A 140 -5.75 22.02 1.94
C ASP A 140 -4.85 23.23 1.75
N GLY A 141 -3.69 23.24 2.41
CA GLY A 141 -2.67 24.25 2.22
C GLY A 141 -2.17 24.31 0.77
N TYR A 142 -1.95 23.16 0.13
CA TYR A 142 -1.59 23.08 -1.28
C TYR A 142 -2.72 23.64 -2.17
N ASN A 143 -3.95 23.14 -2.01
CA ASN A 143 -5.10 23.53 -2.83
C ASN A 143 -5.37 25.04 -2.74
N ARG A 144 -5.18 25.63 -1.56
CA ARG A 144 -5.41 27.06 -1.32
C ARG A 144 -4.32 27.95 -1.92
N TRP A 145 -3.05 27.57 -1.78
CA TRP A 145 -1.94 28.50 -2.02
C TRP A 145 -1.15 28.24 -3.29
N TYR A 146 -1.18 27.02 -3.83
CA TYR A 146 -0.30 26.63 -4.94
C TYR A 146 -0.44 27.54 -6.16
N VAL A 147 -1.67 27.79 -6.61
CA VAL A 147 -1.94 28.63 -7.80
C VAL A 147 -1.46 30.06 -7.56
N ILE A 148 -1.77 30.63 -6.39
CA ILE A 148 -1.39 32.01 -6.03
C ILE A 148 0.12 32.16 -6.04
N GLU A 149 0.82 31.26 -5.36
CA GLU A 149 2.29 31.31 -5.29
C GLU A 149 2.96 31.11 -6.63
N LYS A 150 2.41 30.20 -7.45
CA LYS A 150 2.90 29.97 -8.81
C LYS A 150 2.65 31.21 -9.68
N SER A 151 1.48 31.83 -9.62
CA SER A 151 1.19 33.09 -10.33
C SER A 151 2.18 34.19 -9.96
N CYS A 152 2.47 34.39 -8.67
CA CYS A 152 3.41 35.39 -8.20
C CYS A 152 4.85 35.11 -8.67
N ALA A 153 5.26 33.84 -8.69
CA ALA A 153 6.61 33.45 -9.12
C ALA A 153 6.85 33.73 -10.62
N PHE A 154 5.80 33.70 -11.45
CA PHE A 154 5.88 33.91 -12.90
C PHE A 154 5.24 35.22 -13.38
N ASP A 155 4.78 36.07 -12.45
CA ASP A 155 4.00 37.28 -12.74
C ASP A 155 2.87 37.03 -13.76
N SER A 156 2.17 35.90 -13.62
CA SER A 156 1.16 35.47 -14.59
C SER A 156 0.13 34.50 -14.01
N ASP A 157 -1.13 34.95 -13.94
CA ASP A 157 -2.26 34.12 -13.51
C ASP A 157 -2.49 32.91 -14.41
N ARG A 158 -2.24 33.08 -15.72
CA ARG A 158 -2.36 31.99 -16.69
C ARG A 158 -1.38 30.87 -16.38
N ILE A 159 -0.13 31.20 -16.06
CA ILE A 159 0.92 30.20 -15.73
C ILE A 159 0.64 29.58 -14.35
N GLY A 160 0.11 30.36 -13.40
CA GLY A 160 -0.29 29.85 -12.08
C GLY A 160 -1.34 28.75 -12.15
N ALA A 161 -2.39 28.94 -12.97
CA ALA A 161 -3.45 27.95 -13.14
C ALA A 161 -3.05 26.76 -14.03
N GLU A 162 -2.06 26.94 -14.90
CA GLU A 162 -1.64 25.91 -15.87
C GLU A 162 -1.17 24.62 -15.16
N GLY A 163 -1.88 23.51 -15.39
CA GLY A 163 -1.53 22.20 -14.84
C GLY A 163 -1.83 22.02 -13.35
N PHE A 164 -2.51 22.96 -12.70
CA PHE A 164 -3.00 22.76 -11.34
C PHE A 164 -4.11 21.70 -11.34
N VAL A 165 -3.99 20.76 -10.40
CA VAL A 165 -5.02 19.75 -10.11
C VAL A 165 -5.25 19.81 -8.61
N GLU A 166 -6.51 20.00 -8.23
CA GLU A 166 -6.93 19.93 -6.84
C GLU A 166 -6.76 18.51 -6.32
N ILE A 167 -6.22 18.38 -5.11
CA ILE A 167 -5.98 17.09 -4.49
C ILE A 167 -7.09 16.86 -3.46
N GLU A 168 -7.89 15.82 -3.66
CA GLU A 168 -8.93 15.42 -2.71
C GLU A 168 -8.35 15.05 -1.35
N HIS A 169 -9.15 15.06 -0.29
CA HIS A 169 -8.71 14.59 1.02
C HIS A 169 -8.36 13.11 0.99
N ALA A 170 -7.30 12.74 1.71
CA ALA A 170 -6.93 11.35 1.91
C ALA A 170 -7.98 10.66 2.77
N THR A 171 -8.28 9.42 2.40
CA THR A 171 -9.28 8.57 3.02
C THR A 171 -8.72 7.20 3.38
N ALA A 172 -9.49 6.44 4.17
CA ALA A 172 -9.20 5.05 4.44
C ALA A 172 -9.12 4.20 3.15
N ASP A 173 -9.96 4.51 2.15
CA ASP A 173 -10.01 3.78 0.89
C ASP A 173 -8.71 3.96 0.08
N ASP A 174 -8.11 5.16 0.11
CA ASP A 174 -6.81 5.40 -0.53
C ASP A 174 -5.72 4.48 0.06
N VAL A 175 -5.73 4.28 1.38
CA VAL A 175 -4.79 3.35 2.03
C VAL A 175 -5.08 1.90 1.65
N LEU A 176 -6.35 1.51 1.52
CA LEU A 176 -6.71 0.14 1.14
C LEU A 176 -6.40 -0.17 -0.34
N ILE A 177 -6.31 0.84 -1.19
CA ILE A 177 -5.82 0.70 -2.58
C ILE A 177 -4.33 0.38 -2.57
N GLU A 178 -3.53 1.13 -1.80
CA GLU A 178 -2.07 0.96 -1.74
C GLU A 178 -1.65 -0.27 -0.91
N LEU A 179 -2.40 -0.58 0.15
CA LEU A 179 -2.13 -1.64 1.12
C LEU A 179 -3.36 -2.54 1.28
N PRO A 180 -3.64 -3.40 0.28
CA PRO A 180 -4.88 -4.15 0.20
C PRO A 180 -5.02 -5.22 1.28
N LEU A 181 -6.28 -5.64 1.45
CA LEU A 181 -6.68 -6.79 2.24
C LEU A 181 -6.11 -8.09 1.66
N LEU A 182 -6.07 -9.15 2.47
CA LEU A 182 -5.66 -10.47 2.01
C LEU A 182 -6.83 -11.24 1.40
N ASP A 183 -6.57 -11.91 0.27
CA ASP A 183 -7.52 -12.81 -0.38
C ASP A 183 -7.76 -14.05 0.48
N ILE A 184 -9.03 -14.36 0.75
CA ILE A 184 -9.41 -15.48 1.61
C ILE A 184 -9.64 -16.73 0.74
N PRO A 185 -8.83 -17.80 0.88
CA PRO A 185 -9.04 -19.02 0.13
C PRO A 185 -10.32 -19.73 0.55
N GLN A 186 -11.00 -20.34 -0.41
CA GLN A 186 -12.19 -21.16 -0.20
C GLN A 186 -11.94 -22.56 -0.77
N LEU A 187 -12.17 -23.59 0.04
CA LEU A 187 -12.10 -24.99 -0.38
C LEU A 187 -13.37 -25.40 -1.11
N ARG A 188 -13.26 -26.35 -2.05
CA ARG A 188 -14.38 -26.94 -2.80
C ARG A 188 -15.25 -27.87 -1.94
#